data_AF-K3WKF6-F1
#
_entry.id   AF-K3WKF6-F1
#
_cell.length_a   1.000
_cell.length_b   1.000
_cell.length_c   1.000
_cell.angle_alpha   90.00
_cell.angle_beta   90.00
_cell.angle_gamma   90.00
#
_symmetry.space_group_name_H-M   'P 1'
#
loop_
_entity.id
_entity.type
_entity.pdbx_description
1 polymer ?
#
loop_
_entity_poly.entity_id
_entity_poly.type
_entity_poly.pdbx_seq_one_letter_code
_entity_poly.pdbx_strand_id
1 'polypeptide(L)'
;MTYSARHILQDIIREEKAAEQKQDLKKLLEEQKLDQEPELVRIGGKLTKIVRDTAVSFSEELTGNMRTLKPKGNPLLERFDSLHKRNMIQINGPMKTRKRKVKIIEAKK
;
A
#
# COMPACT_ATOMS: atom_id res chain seq x y z
N MET A 1 -45.60 33.88 -20.79
CA MET A 1 -44.52 33.89 -19.77
C MET A 1 -43.93 32.50 -19.47
N THR A 2 -44.05 31.51 -20.37
CA THR A 2 -43.66 30.11 -20.11
C THR A 2 -42.26 29.74 -20.63
N TYR A 3 -41.67 30.57 -21.49
CA TYR A 3 -40.38 30.31 -22.14
C TYR A 3 -39.19 30.36 -21.16
N SER A 4 -39.21 31.29 -20.20
CA SER A 4 -38.14 31.45 -19.19
C SER A 4 -38.05 30.26 -18.24
N ALA A 5 -39.18 29.79 -17.72
CA ALA A 5 -39.22 28.65 -16.78
C ALA A 5 -38.71 27.35 -17.40
N ARG A 6 -38.92 27.15 -18.71
CA ARG A 6 -38.51 25.95 -19.43
C ARG A 6 -36.99 25.89 -19.63
N HIS A 7 -36.34 27.03 -19.86
CA HIS A 7 -34.88 27.12 -19.95
C HIS A 7 -34.20 26.94 -18.60
N ILE A 8 -34.76 27.52 -17.53
CA ILE A 8 -34.25 27.32 -16.16
C ILE A 8 -34.27 25.83 -15.79
N LEU A 9 -35.36 25.12 -16.10
CA LEU A 9 -35.43 23.66 -15.86
C LEU A 9 -34.39 22.88 -16.69
N GLN A 10 -34.14 23.27 -17.94
CA GLN A 10 -33.12 22.62 -18.76
C GLN A 10 -31.71 22.84 -18.21
N ASP A 11 -31.44 24.03 -17.68
CA ASP A 11 -30.14 24.36 -17.09
C ASP A 11 -29.93 23.60 -15.78
N ILE A 12 -30.96 23.50 -14.93
CA ILE A 12 -30.94 22.66 -13.71
C ILE A 12 -30.64 21.20 -14.06
N ILE A 13 -31.33 20.62 -15.05
CA ILE A 13 -31.11 19.22 -15.46
C ILE A 13 -29.70 19.01 -16.02
N ARG A 14 -29.14 20.00 -16.73
CA ARG A 14 -27.76 19.94 -17.23
C ARG A 14 -26.75 20.00 -16.07
N GLU A 15 -26.99 20.86 -15.09
CA GLU A 15 -26.14 20.98 -13.91
C GLU A 15 -26.18 19.71 -13.05
N GLU A 16 -27.36 19.12 -12.83
CA GLU A 16 -27.50 17.85 -12.11
C GLU A 16 -26.74 16.72 -12.80
N LYS A 17 -26.91 16.56 -14.12
CA LYS A 17 -26.16 15.55 -14.89
C LYS A 17 -24.64 15.78 -14.83
N ALA A 18 -24.19 17.03 -14.91
CA ALA A 18 -22.78 17.36 -14.80
C ALA A 18 -22.23 17.08 -13.39
N ALA A 19 -23.05 17.28 -12.35
CA ALA A 19 -22.70 16.96 -10.98
C ALA A 19 -22.61 15.44 -10.76
N GLU A 20 -23.56 14.66 -11.29
CA GLU A 20 -23.53 13.19 -11.27
C GLU A 20 -22.27 12.66 -11.96
N GLN A 21 -21.97 13.11 -13.18
CA GLN A 21 -20.76 12.70 -13.90
C GLN A 21 -19.48 13.03 -13.12
N LYS A 22 -19.41 14.20 -12.47
CA LYS A 22 -18.26 14.56 -11.62
C LYS A 22 -18.15 13.66 -10.39
N GLN A 23 -19.26 13.26 -9.78
CA GLN A 23 -19.25 12.34 -8.65
C GLN A 23 -18.79 10.95 -9.07
N ASP A 24 -19.29 10.45 -10.20
CA ASP A 24 -18.90 9.14 -10.73
C ASP A 24 -17.42 9.11 -11.10
N LEU A 25 -16.91 10.16 -11.76
CA LEU A 25 -15.48 10.31 -12.05
C LEU A 25 -14.63 10.35 -10.77
N LYS A 26 -15.10 11.01 -9.71
CA LYS A 26 -14.39 11.05 -8.42
C LYS A 26 -14.33 9.67 -7.78
N LYS A 27 -15.45 8.95 -7.74
CA LYS A 27 -15.52 7.58 -7.20
C LYS A 27 -14.59 6.65 -7.98
N LEU A 28 -14.65 6.69 -9.31
CA LEU A 28 -13.81 5.88 -10.18
C LEU A 28 -12.32 6.19 -9.99
N LEU A 29 -11.94 7.47 -9.84
CA LEU A 29 -10.58 7.87 -9.50
C LEU A 29 -10.13 7.38 -8.11
N GLU A 30 -11.03 7.37 -7.14
CA GLU A 30 -10.74 6.90 -5.78
C GLU A 30 -10.55 5.39 -5.75
N GLU A 31 -11.39 4.63 -6.45
CA GLU A 31 -11.25 3.18 -6.68
C GLU A 31 -9.91 2.86 -7.37
N GLN A 32 -9.59 3.56 -8.46
CA GLN A 32 -8.31 3.38 -9.15
C GLN A 32 -7.09 3.69 -8.27
N LYS A 33 -7.20 4.68 -7.38
CA LYS A 33 -6.12 5.00 -6.43
C LYS A 33 -5.99 3.92 -5.36
N LEU A 34 -7.10 3.40 -4.83
CA LEU A 34 -7.09 2.31 -3.87
C LEU A 34 -6.40 1.06 -4.44
N ASP A 35 -6.69 0.73 -5.69
CA ASP A 35 -6.14 -0.45 -6.35
C ASP A 35 -4.64 -0.31 -6.68
N GLN A 36 -4.19 0.92 -6.96
CA GLN A 36 -2.82 1.20 -7.39
C GLN A 36 -1.86 1.54 -6.25
N GLU A 37 -2.35 2.01 -5.10
CA GLU A 37 -1.47 2.46 -4.03
C GLU A 37 -0.93 1.28 -3.22
N PRO A 38 0.39 0.96 -3.32
CA PRO A 38 1.00 0.06 -2.36
C PRO A 38 0.94 0.72 -0.98
N GLU A 39 0.70 -0.11 0.02
CA GLU A 39 0.50 0.35 1.38
C GLU A 39 1.70 1.19 1.87
N LEU A 40 1.42 2.46 2.14
CA LEU A 40 2.44 3.42 2.54
C LEU A 40 2.81 3.20 4.01
N VAL A 41 4.05 2.78 4.24
CA VAL A 41 4.57 2.44 5.55
C VAL A 41 5.61 3.47 5.97
N ARG A 42 5.48 4.00 7.19
CA ARG A 42 6.45 4.97 7.75
C ARG A 42 7.68 4.24 8.28
N ILE A 43 8.81 4.38 7.58
CA ILE A 43 10.14 3.83 7.95
C ILE A 43 11.08 4.99 8.27
N GLY A 44 11.63 5.04 9.48
CA GLY A 44 12.60 6.06 9.90
C GLY A 44 12.08 7.49 9.73
N GLY A 45 10.78 7.70 9.93
CA GLY A 45 10.10 8.99 9.73
C GLY A 45 9.69 9.31 8.29
N LYS A 46 10.00 8.45 7.31
CA LYS A 46 9.64 8.64 5.89
C LYS A 46 8.55 7.67 5.44
N LEU A 47 7.55 8.16 4.71
CA LEU A 47 6.56 7.30 4.05
C LEU A 47 7.24 6.58 2.88
N THR A 48 7.29 5.26 2.95
CA THR A 48 7.93 4.40 1.97
C THR A 48 6.88 3.44 1.40
N LYS A 49 6.80 3.35 0.07
CA LYS A 49 5.98 2.35 -0.62
C LYS A 49 6.65 0.98 -0.46
N ILE A 50 6.00 0.05 0.24
CA ILE A 50 6.46 -1.33 0.30
C ILE A 50 5.59 -2.14 -0.66
N VAL A 51 6.14 -2.53 -1.80
CA VAL A 51 5.52 -3.51 -2.69
C VAL A 51 6.00 -4.88 -2.22
N ARG A 52 5.08 -5.73 -1.74
CA ARG A 52 5.38 -7.13 -1.42
C ARG A 52 4.60 -8.03 -2.35
N ASP A 53 5.28 -9.03 -2.89
CA ASP A 53 4.63 -10.04 -3.70
C ASP A 53 3.83 -10.97 -2.80
N THR A 54 2.57 -11.19 -3.18
CA THR A 54 1.70 -12.14 -2.48
C THR A 54 2.08 -13.55 -2.91
N ALA A 55 2.39 -14.42 -1.96
CA ALA A 55 2.74 -15.80 -2.26
C ALA A 55 1.47 -16.61 -2.57
N VAL A 56 1.08 -16.66 -3.84
CA VAL A 56 -0.04 -17.46 -4.36
C VAL A 56 0.47 -18.77 -4.95
N SER A 57 -0.34 -19.84 -4.82
CA SER A 57 -0.08 -21.12 -5.47
C SER A 57 -0.91 -21.21 -6.76
N PHE A 58 -0.30 -21.69 -7.84
CA PHE A 58 -1.01 -22.01 -9.07
C PHE A 58 -1.72 -23.36 -8.97
N SER A 59 -2.72 -23.59 -9.83
CA SER A 59 -3.50 -24.84 -9.86
C SER A 59 -2.62 -26.08 -10.06
N GLU A 60 -1.52 -25.96 -10.79
CA GLU A 60 -0.56 -27.05 -11.04
C GLU A 60 0.26 -27.42 -9.80
N GLU A 61 0.49 -26.48 -8.89
CA GLU A 61 1.23 -26.70 -7.65
C GLU A 61 0.34 -27.21 -6.50
N LEU A 62 -0.98 -27.08 -6.65
CA LEU A 62 -1.94 -27.47 -5.62
C LEU A 62 -2.16 -28.98 -5.67
N THR A 63 -1.35 -29.72 -4.92
CA THR A 63 -1.53 -31.16 -4.76
C THR A 63 -2.85 -31.44 -4.05
N GLY A 64 -3.65 -32.42 -4.51
CA GLY A 64 -4.94 -32.79 -3.91
C GLY A 64 -4.87 -33.35 -2.46
N ASN A 65 -3.70 -33.31 -1.82
CA ASN A 65 -3.47 -33.76 -0.46
C ASN A 65 -2.69 -32.69 0.35
N MET A 66 -3.16 -32.41 1.57
CA MET A 66 -2.55 -31.42 2.47
C MET A 66 -1.17 -31.85 2.98
N ARG A 67 -0.85 -33.15 3.00
CA ARG A 67 0.45 -33.65 3.49
C ARG A 67 1.62 -33.28 2.56
N THR A 68 1.34 -33.14 1.28
CA THR A 68 2.35 -32.82 0.25
C THR A 68 2.42 -31.33 -0.07
N LEU A 69 1.47 -30.54 0.44
CA LEU A 69 1.41 -29.10 0.22
C LEU A 69 2.57 -28.41 0.94
N LYS A 70 3.41 -27.73 0.16
CA LYS A 70 4.49 -26.91 0.73
C LYS A 70 3.90 -25.58 1.23
N PRO A 71 4.18 -25.18 2.48
CA PRO A 71 3.79 -23.85 2.94
C PRO A 71 4.51 -22.79 2.08
N LYS A 72 3.75 -21.80 1.62
CA LYS A 72 4.24 -20.65 0.87
C LYS A 72 4.15 -19.40 1.75
N GLY A 73 4.95 -18.39 1.44
CA GLY A 73 5.01 -17.16 2.22
C GLY A 73 5.95 -17.25 3.43
N ASN A 74 6.09 -16.12 4.13
CA ASN A 74 6.93 -16.02 5.32
C ASN A 74 6.11 -15.44 6.48
N PRO A 75 5.72 -16.26 7.47
CA PRO A 75 4.81 -15.83 8.53
C PRO A 75 5.42 -14.74 9.42
N LEU A 76 6.76 -14.69 9.56
CA LEU A 76 7.42 -13.63 10.34
C LEU A 76 7.34 -12.29 9.62
N LEU A 77 7.52 -12.33 8.30
CA LEU A 77 7.52 -11.14 7.45
C LEU A 77 6.11 -10.52 7.38
N GLU A 78 5.07 -11.36 7.27
CA GLU A 78 3.66 -10.95 7.32
C GLU A 78 3.26 -10.41 8.70
N ARG A 79 3.70 -11.07 9.79
CA ARG A 79 3.47 -10.57 11.15
C ARG A 79 4.12 -9.22 11.38
N PHE A 80 5.34 -9.02 10.87
CA PHE A 80 6.05 -7.75 10.96
C PHE A 80 5.25 -6.61 10.30
N ASP A 81 4.72 -6.82 9.10
CA ASP A 81 3.86 -5.82 8.45
C ASP A 81 2.58 -5.57 9.22
N SER A 82 1.91 -6.63 9.68
CA SER A 82 0.69 -6.49 10.48
C SER A 82 0.90 -5.65 11.75
N LEU A 83 2.03 -5.84 12.42
CA LEU A 83 2.40 -5.05 13.59
C LEU A 83 2.76 -3.60 13.22
N HIS A 84 3.41 -3.42 12.07
CA HIS A 84 3.73 -2.09 11.56
C HIS A 84 2.48 -1.29 11.16
N LYS A 85 1.55 -1.89 10.40
CA LYS A 85 0.27 -1.27 10.00
C LYS A 85 -0.55 -0.83 11.20
N ARG A 86 -0.54 -1.62 12.27
CA ARG A 86 -1.19 -1.31 13.54
C ARG A 86 -0.46 -0.27 14.39
N ASN A 87 0.65 0.29 13.88
CA ASN A 87 1.52 1.23 14.59
C ASN A 87 2.03 0.68 15.94
N MET A 88 2.15 -0.65 16.08
CA MET A 88 2.66 -1.30 17.29
C MET A 88 4.18 -1.39 17.32
N ILE A 89 4.82 -1.36 16.14
CA ILE A 89 6.27 -1.36 15.97
C ILE A 89 6.66 -0.13 15.16
N GLN A 90 7.80 0.46 15.52
CA GLN A 90 8.43 1.51 14.72
C GLN A 90 9.59 0.91 13.92
N ILE A 91 9.54 1.05 12.60
CA ILE A 91 10.66 0.65 11.75
C ILE A 91 11.68 1.79 11.76
N ASN A 92 12.76 1.62 12.51
CA ASN A 92 13.91 2.49 12.45
C ASN A 92 14.87 2.06 11.33
N GLY A 93 15.72 2.97 10.87
CA GLY A 93 16.80 2.62 9.95
C GLY A 93 17.84 1.71 10.62
N PRO A 94 18.70 1.03 9.84
CA PRO A 94 19.76 0.21 10.40
C PRO A 94 20.69 1.04 11.28
N MET A 95 21.01 0.54 12.47
CA MET A 95 21.98 1.19 13.34
C MET A 95 23.37 1.09 12.70
N LYS A 96 23.90 2.21 12.23
CA LYS A 96 25.26 2.24 11.67
C LYS A 96 26.27 2.01 12.80
N THR A 97 27.25 1.14 12.56
CA THR A 97 28.38 1.01 13.48
C THR A 97 29.14 2.33 13.53
N ARG A 98 29.45 2.80 14.75
CA ARG A 98 30.23 4.01 14.94
C ARG A 98 31.66 3.76 14.45
N LYS A 99 32.10 4.48 13.43
CA LYS A 99 33.51 4.45 13.00
C LYS A 99 34.36 5.06 14.13
N ARG A 100 35.06 4.22 14.89
CA ARG A 100 36.09 4.67 15.84
C ARG A 100 37.46 4.55 15.18
N LYS A 101 38.30 5.57 15.31
CA LYS A 101 39.72 5.43 14.98
C LYS A 101 40.34 4.48 16.00
N VAL A 102 40.71 3.28 15.56
CA VAL A 102 41.44 2.30 16.37
C VAL A 102 42.91 2.39 15.99
N LYS A 103 43.80 2.50 16.97
CA LYS A 103 45.23 2.33 16.75
C LYS A 103 45.52 0.83 16.79
N ILE A 104 46.03 0.28 15.69
CA ILE A 104 46.54 -1.08 15.64
C ILE A 104 47.97 -1.01 16.20
N ILE A 105 48.23 -1.70 17.31
CA ILE A 105 49.54 -1.77 17.95
C ILE A 105 49.99 -3.22 17.83
N GLU A 106 51.17 -3.44 17.26
CA GLU A 106 51.78 -4.77 17.20
C GLU A 106 52.24 -5.18 18.59
N ALA A 107 51.75 -6.31 19.09
CA ALA A 107 52.24 -6.89 20.32
C ALA A 107 53.64 -7.47 20.06
N LYS A 108 54.66 -6.94 20.72
CA LYS A 108 56.01 -7.49 20.65
C LYS A 108 56.03 -8.83 21.38
N LYS A 109 56.44 -9.89 20.67
CA LYS A 109 56.50 -11.28 21.13
C LYS A 109 57.61 -11.48 22.16
#